data_AF-A0A2V6Y0P0-F1
#
_entry.id   AF-A0A2V6Y0P0-F1
#
_cell.length_a   1.000
_cell.length_b   1.000
_cell.length_c   1.000
_cell.angle_alpha   90.00
_cell.angle_beta   90.00
_cell.angle_gamma   90.00
#
_symmetry.space_group_name_H-M   'P 1'
#
loop_
_entity.id
_entity.type
_entity.pdbx_description
1 polymer ?
#
loop_
_entity_poly.entity_id
_entity_poly.type
_entity_poly.pdbx_seq_one_letter_code
_entity_poly.pdbx_strand_id
1 'polypeptide(L)'
;MTMSAARAVTASFSITSSAFTDDPLVAQTTAVKAVHIVELRTAIASLRTRNGLPAFTWTDATLTPGTSPFKAVHILEVRTALNQVYQALGRSLPTYTDPTIVAGQTVSKAAHVQELRNAVRALP
;
A
#
# COMPACT_ATOMS: atom_id res chain seq x y z
N MET A 1 -6.57 -40.98 -6.51
CA MET A 1 -6.65 -39.88 -5.54
C MET A 1 -5.96 -38.69 -6.17
N THR A 2 -6.71 -37.69 -6.64
CA THR A 2 -6.12 -36.52 -7.32
C THR A 2 -6.49 -35.28 -6.52
N MET A 3 -5.49 -34.73 -5.84
CA MET A 3 -5.56 -33.49 -5.07
C MET A 3 -5.61 -32.31 -6.04
N SER A 4 -6.80 -31.81 -6.38
CA SER A 4 -6.97 -30.51 -7.03
C SER A 4 -7.60 -29.53 -6.05
N ALA A 5 -6.82 -29.14 -5.04
CA ALA A 5 -7.16 -28.04 -4.14
C ALA A 5 -6.55 -26.73 -4.65
N ALA A 6 -7.11 -26.17 -5.72
CA ALA A 6 -7.03 -24.73 -5.92
C ALA A 6 -8.33 -24.15 -5.34
N ARG A 7 -8.38 -24.10 -4.00
CA ARG A 7 -9.41 -23.34 -3.29
C ARG A 7 -9.24 -21.91 -3.78
N ALA A 8 -10.17 -21.44 -4.61
CA ALA A 8 -10.34 -20.01 -4.79
C ALA A 8 -10.59 -19.47 -3.39
N VAL A 9 -9.55 -18.91 -2.78
CA VAL A 9 -9.70 -18.06 -1.63
C VAL A 9 -10.42 -16.85 -2.19
N THR A 10 -11.75 -16.93 -2.21
CA THR A 10 -12.59 -15.75 -2.13
C THR A 10 -12.24 -15.15 -0.78
N ALA A 11 -11.13 -14.42 -0.75
CA ALA A 11 -10.91 -13.43 0.26
C ALA A 11 -12.03 -12.43 0.00
N SER A 12 -13.13 -12.63 0.72
CA SER A 12 -14.08 -11.58 1.01
C SER A 12 -13.28 -10.53 1.76
N PHE A 13 -12.55 -9.69 1.01
CA PHE A 13 -12.05 -8.44 1.51
C PHE A 13 -13.31 -7.62 1.72
N SER A 14 -13.90 -7.76 2.91
CA SER A 14 -14.72 -6.72 3.46
C SER A 14 -13.87 -5.46 3.37
N ILE A 15 -14.11 -4.68 2.32
CA ILE A 15 -13.81 -3.26 2.24
C ILE A 15 -14.68 -2.54 3.28
N THR A 16 -14.63 -3.01 4.52
CA THR A 16 -14.91 -2.18 5.66
C THR A 16 -13.87 -1.09 5.55
N SER A 17 -14.32 0.13 5.38
CA SER A 17 -13.52 1.31 5.66
C SER A 17 -12.59 1.06 6.85
N SER A 18 -11.30 0.93 6.55
CA SER A 18 -10.16 1.36 7.35
C SER A 18 -10.23 1.20 8.87
N ALA A 19 -9.51 0.22 9.39
CA ALA A 19 -8.61 0.51 10.49
C ALA A 19 -7.22 0.15 9.99
N PHE A 20 -6.59 1.08 9.27
CA PHE A 20 -5.16 0.95 9.09
C PHE A 20 -4.54 0.89 10.48
N THR A 21 -3.59 -0.03 10.69
CA THR A 21 -2.94 -0.13 11.99
C THR A 21 -2.29 1.22 12.31
N ASP A 22 -2.45 1.70 13.55
CA ASP A 22 -1.95 3.01 14.00
C ASP A 22 -2.47 4.23 13.17
N ASP A 23 -3.79 4.35 12.96
CA ASP A 23 -4.42 5.52 12.30
C ASP A 23 -4.88 6.59 13.35
N PRO A 24 -4.46 7.87 13.25
CA PRO A 24 -3.55 8.45 12.26
C PRO A 24 -2.07 8.18 12.56
N LEU A 25 -1.28 8.02 11.49
CA LEU A 25 0.18 7.97 11.58
C LEU A 25 0.73 9.39 11.81
N VAL A 26 1.05 9.72 13.07
CA VAL A 26 1.65 11.01 13.41
C VAL A 26 3.16 10.95 13.19
N ALA A 27 3.70 11.90 12.43
CA ALA A 27 5.14 12.04 12.21
C ALA A 27 5.88 12.17 13.54
N GLN A 28 7.03 11.50 13.66
CA GLN A 28 7.85 11.38 14.87
C GLN A 28 7.24 10.61 16.06
N THR A 29 5.94 10.35 16.08
CA THR A 29 5.28 9.63 17.19
C THR A 29 5.05 8.16 16.84
N THR A 30 4.65 7.88 15.60
CA THR A 30 4.30 6.53 15.17
C THR A 30 5.36 5.99 14.23
N ALA A 31 6.08 4.95 14.67
CA ALA A 31 7.03 4.26 13.82
C ALA A 31 6.30 3.56 12.66
N VAL A 32 6.66 3.89 11.43
CA VAL A 32 6.15 3.18 10.25
C VAL A 32 6.67 1.75 10.26
N LYS A 33 5.75 0.80 10.28
CA LYS A 33 6.01 -0.63 10.34
C LYS A 33 5.72 -1.26 8.98
N ALA A 34 6.31 -2.43 8.72
CA ALA A 34 6.02 -3.20 7.51
C ALA A 34 4.52 -3.55 7.37
N VAL A 35 3.78 -3.66 8.49
CA VAL A 35 2.31 -3.88 8.47
C VAL A 35 1.58 -2.80 7.67
N HIS A 36 1.94 -1.52 7.82
CA HIS A 36 1.26 -0.42 7.13
C HIS A 36 1.43 -0.51 5.60
N ILE A 37 2.57 -1.00 5.13
CA ILE A 37 2.80 -1.24 3.71
C ILE A 37 2.02 -2.44 3.21
N VAL A 38 2.00 -3.54 3.96
CA VAL A 38 1.23 -4.74 3.58
C VAL A 38 -0.25 -4.40 3.43
N GLU A 39 -0.79 -3.59 4.35
CA GLU A 39 -2.16 -3.05 4.26
C GLU A 39 -2.37 -2.23 2.98
N LEU A 40 -1.47 -1.27 2.69
CA LEU A 40 -1.55 -0.45 1.48
C LEU A 40 -1.41 -1.26 0.18
N ARG A 41 -0.49 -2.22 0.14
CA ARG A 41 -0.31 -3.13 -1.01
C ARG A 41 -1.57 -3.95 -1.28
N THR A 42 -2.21 -4.43 -0.23
CA THR A 42 -3.47 -5.18 -0.33
C THR A 42 -4.60 -4.30 -0.85
N ALA A 43 -4.70 -3.06 -0.35
CA ALA A 43 -5.71 -2.10 -0.81
C ALA A 43 -5.50 -1.72 -2.29
N ILE A 44 -4.25 -1.45 -2.70
CA ILE A 44 -3.92 -1.16 -4.10
C ILE A 44 -4.17 -2.38 -4.98
N ALA A 45 -3.81 -3.60 -4.54
CA ALA A 45 -4.10 -4.80 -5.31
C ALA A 45 -5.61 -4.96 -5.55
N SER A 46 -6.43 -4.69 -4.53
CA SER A 46 -7.90 -4.69 -4.66
C SER A 46 -8.39 -3.62 -5.63
N LEU A 47 -7.87 -2.39 -5.55
CA LEU A 47 -8.17 -1.33 -6.50
C LEU A 47 -7.78 -1.71 -7.94
N ARG A 48 -6.61 -2.31 -8.13
CA ARG A 48 -6.15 -2.77 -9.44
C ARG A 48 -7.05 -3.86 -10.00
N THR A 49 -7.39 -4.87 -9.20
CA THR A 49 -8.34 -5.93 -9.61
C THR A 49 -9.71 -5.36 -9.97
N ARG A 50 -10.24 -4.42 -9.19
CA ARG A 50 -11.52 -3.74 -9.47
C ARG A 50 -11.48 -2.95 -10.79
N ASN A 51 -10.33 -2.38 -11.12
CA ASN A 51 -10.12 -1.59 -12.33
C ASN A 51 -9.57 -2.39 -13.51
N GLY A 52 -9.51 -3.73 -13.42
CA GLY A 52 -9.02 -4.58 -14.51
C GLY A 52 -7.52 -4.43 -14.81
N LEU A 53 -6.74 -3.90 -13.87
CA LEU A 53 -5.29 -3.73 -14.00
C LEU A 53 -4.53 -4.99 -13.58
N PRO A 54 -3.42 -5.34 -14.26
CA PRO A 54 -2.58 -6.45 -13.85
C PRO A 54 -1.97 -6.20 -12.46
N ALA A 55 -1.69 -7.27 -11.72
CA ALA A 55 -1.06 -7.19 -10.41
C ALA A 55 0.30 -6.46 -10.50
N PHE A 56 0.59 -5.63 -9.50
CA PHE A 56 1.88 -4.93 -9.43
C PHE A 56 2.97 -5.87 -8.91
N THR A 57 4.12 -5.91 -9.59
CA THR A 57 5.27 -6.69 -9.16
C THR A 57 6.08 -5.91 -8.14
N TRP A 58 6.10 -6.40 -6.90
CA TRP A 58 6.86 -5.82 -5.80
C TRP A 58 8.28 -6.42 -5.75
N THR A 59 9.29 -5.59 -5.52
CA THR A 59 10.69 -6.00 -5.36
C THR A 59 10.85 -6.99 -4.21
N ASP A 60 10.33 -6.62 -3.04
CA ASP A 60 10.21 -7.55 -1.91
C ASP A 60 8.75 -8.03 -1.86
N ALA A 61 8.43 -9.15 -2.50
CA ALA A 61 7.06 -9.67 -2.60
C ALA A 61 6.45 -10.02 -1.22
N THR A 62 7.27 -10.54 -0.32
CA THR A 62 6.86 -10.94 1.03
C THR A 62 7.45 -9.99 2.06
N LEU A 63 6.60 -9.18 2.69
CA LEU A 63 6.97 -8.34 3.83
C LEU A 63 6.32 -8.90 5.09
N THR A 64 7.14 -9.36 6.03
CA THR A 64 6.67 -9.89 7.30
C THR A 64 6.74 -8.80 8.37
N PRO A 65 5.61 -8.36 8.95
CA PRO A 65 5.62 -7.39 10.04
C PRO A 65 6.51 -7.82 11.20
N GLY A 66 7.39 -6.93 11.66
CA GLY A 66 8.32 -7.22 12.76
C GLY A 66 9.57 -8.02 12.38
N THR A 67 9.67 -8.51 11.14
CA THR A 67 10.84 -9.28 10.68
C THR A 67 11.52 -8.65 9.47
N SER A 68 10.74 -8.17 8.49
CA SER A 68 11.29 -7.54 7.29
C SER A 68 11.67 -6.08 7.56
N PRO A 69 12.89 -5.64 7.21
CA PRO A 69 13.30 -4.25 7.35
C PRO A 69 12.46 -3.38 6.40
N PHE A 70 11.85 -2.34 6.95
CA PHE A 70 11.11 -1.38 6.16
C PHE A 70 12.06 -0.46 5.37
N LYS A 71 12.03 -0.58 4.04
CA LYS A 71 12.87 0.19 3.12
C LYS A 71 12.07 1.30 2.41
N ALA A 72 12.77 2.37 2.04
CA ALA A 72 12.19 3.46 1.25
C ALA A 72 11.62 3.00 -0.10
N VAL A 73 12.24 1.98 -0.71
CA VAL A 73 11.77 1.39 -1.99
C VAL A 73 10.31 0.96 -1.90
N HIS A 74 9.84 0.45 -0.76
CA HIS A 74 8.45 0.01 -0.63
C HIS A 74 7.44 1.15 -0.74
N ILE A 75 7.74 2.32 -0.16
CA ILE A 75 6.84 3.48 -0.34
C ILE A 75 6.86 3.91 -1.80
N LEU A 76 8.04 3.98 -2.43
CA LEU A 76 8.16 4.39 -3.83
C LEU A 76 7.35 3.48 -4.77
N GLU A 77 7.43 2.17 -4.55
CA GLU A 77 6.62 1.19 -5.27
C GLU A 77 5.13 1.40 -5.03
N VAL A 78 4.71 1.60 -3.78
CA VAL A 78 3.30 1.82 -3.42
C VAL A 78 2.76 3.09 -4.09
N ARG A 79 3.54 4.18 -4.10
CA ARG A 79 3.21 5.40 -4.85
C ARG A 79 3.07 5.11 -6.33
N THR A 80 4.00 4.37 -6.92
CA THR A 80 3.98 4.03 -8.34
C THR A 80 2.74 3.21 -8.69
N ALA A 81 2.44 2.18 -7.90
CA ALA A 81 1.29 1.31 -8.10
C ALA A 81 -0.04 2.08 -7.95
N LEU A 82 -0.13 3.00 -6.99
CA LEU A 82 -1.29 3.88 -6.81
C LEU A 82 -1.42 4.87 -7.96
N ASN A 83 -0.33 5.51 -8.38
CA ASN A 83 -0.29 6.43 -9.51
C ASN A 83 -0.76 5.77 -10.81
N GLN A 84 -0.43 4.49 -11.01
CA GLN A 84 -0.94 3.71 -12.15
C GLN A 84 -2.45 3.48 -12.07
N VAL A 85 -3.00 3.23 -10.88
CA VAL A 85 -4.46 3.13 -10.69
C VAL A 85 -5.14 4.46 -10.99
N TYR A 86 -4.59 5.57 -10.48
CA TYR A 86 -5.09 6.91 -10.76
C TYR A 86 -5.07 7.23 -12.26
N GLN A 87 -3.98 6.91 -12.95
CA GLN A 87 -3.88 7.09 -14.40
C GLN A 87 -4.89 6.23 -15.17
N ALA A 88 -5.07 4.96 -14.78
CA ALA A 88 -6.07 4.09 -15.41
C ALA A 88 -7.50 4.61 -15.21
N LEU A 89 -7.74 5.28 -14.08
CA LEU A 89 -9.01 5.95 -13.76
C LEU A 89 -9.12 7.36 -14.36
N GLY A 90 -8.11 7.87 -15.04
CA GLY A 90 -8.09 9.24 -15.58
C GLY A 90 -8.12 10.34 -14.51
N ARG A 91 -7.67 10.06 -13.29
CA ARG A 91 -7.64 11.01 -12.17
C ARG A 91 -6.30 11.72 -12.04
N SER A 92 -6.33 12.92 -11.46
CA SER A 92 -5.15 13.67 -11.06
C SER A 92 -4.33 12.89 -10.04
N LEU A 93 -3.03 12.74 -10.30
CA LEU A 93 -2.11 12.02 -9.43
C LEU A 93 -2.05 12.67 -8.03
N PRO A 94 -1.89 11.87 -6.95
CA PRO A 94 -1.66 12.41 -5.62
C PRO A 94 -0.35 13.19 -5.57
N THR A 95 -0.40 14.40 -5.02
CA THR A 95 0.79 15.18 -4.69
C THR A 95 1.35 14.70 -3.36
N TYR A 96 2.63 14.34 -3.33
CA TYR A 96 3.30 13.94 -2.11
C TYR A 96 4.18 15.07 -1.60
N THR A 97 4.12 15.34 -0.30
CA THR A 97 4.88 16.46 0.30
C THR A 97 6.39 16.33 0.09
N ASP A 98 6.92 15.10 0.04
CA ASP A 98 8.32 14.86 -0.29
C ASP A 98 8.46 13.71 -1.31
N PRO A 99 8.89 13.99 -2.54
CA PRO A 99 9.07 12.98 -3.58
C PRO A 99 10.28 12.08 -3.32
N THR A 100 11.26 12.49 -2.50
CA THR A 100 12.56 11.83 -2.35
C THR A 100 12.65 11.12 -0.99
N ILE A 101 12.28 9.84 -0.95
CA ILE A 101 12.31 9.08 0.30
C ILE A 101 13.70 8.47 0.47
N VAL A 102 14.52 9.06 1.33
CA VAL A 102 15.83 8.53 1.71
C VAL A 102 15.69 7.67 2.97
N ALA A 103 16.08 6.40 2.88
CA ALA A 103 16.09 5.47 4.01
C ALA A 103 17.04 5.97 5.11
N GLY A 104 16.55 6.07 6.34
CA GLY A 104 17.34 6.54 7.49
C GLY A 104 17.34 8.06 7.70
N GLN A 105 16.89 8.86 6.73
CA GLN A 105 16.82 10.32 6.84
C GLN A 105 15.40 10.89 6.80
N THR A 106 14.46 10.21 6.14
CA THR A 106 13.08 10.72 6.01
C THR A 106 12.36 10.56 7.34
N VAL A 107 12.36 11.62 8.16
CA VAL A 107 11.63 11.69 9.44
C VAL A 107 10.11 11.67 9.23
N SER A 108 9.66 12.07 8.03
CA SER A 108 8.25 12.19 7.63
C SER A 108 7.65 10.92 7.00
N LYS A 109 8.22 9.73 7.23
CA LYS A 109 7.69 8.46 6.68
C LYS A 109 6.20 8.24 7.04
N ALA A 110 5.78 8.66 8.22
CA ALA A 110 4.40 8.53 8.70
C ALA A 110 3.42 9.39 7.88
N ALA A 111 3.80 10.64 7.58
CA ALA A 111 2.99 11.54 6.77
C ALA A 111 2.76 10.97 5.36
N HIS A 112 3.80 10.42 4.74
CA HIS A 112 3.72 9.80 3.41
C HIS A 112 2.76 8.63 3.35
N VAL A 113 2.78 7.79 4.38
CA VAL A 113 1.85 6.65 4.49
C VAL A 113 0.43 7.17 4.72
N GLN A 114 0.23 8.21 5.53
CA GLN A 114 -1.09 8.83 5.72
C GLN A 114 -1.63 9.44 4.41
N GLU A 115 -0.79 10.14 3.64
CA GLU A 115 -1.15 10.66 2.31
C GLU A 115 -1.59 9.52 1.38
N LEU A 116 -0.85 8.40 1.37
CA LEU A 116 -1.20 7.21 0.60
C LEU A 116 -2.52 6.59 1.04
N ARG A 117 -2.78 6.51 2.35
CA ARG A 117 -4.07 6.04 2.89
C ARG A 117 -5.21 6.91 2.39
N ASN A 118 -5.06 8.23 2.47
CA ASN A 118 -6.06 9.19 2.01
C ASN A 118 -6.30 9.04 0.50
N ALA A 119 -5.24 8.91 -0.29
CA ALA A 119 -5.34 8.72 -1.73
C ALA A 119 -6.00 7.38 -2.11
N VAL A 120 -5.75 6.30 -1.36
CA VAL A 120 -6.47 5.02 -1.53
C VAL A 120 -7.96 5.18 -1.18
N ARG A 121 -8.30 5.87 -0.07
CA ARG A 121 -9.69 6.12 0.33
C ARG A 121 -10.46 7.02 -0.63
N ALA A 122 -9.77 7.88 -1.37
CA ALA A 122 -10.38 8.77 -2.35
C ALA A 122 -10.83 8.04 -3.63
N LEU A 123 -10.36 6.80 -3.86
CA LEU A 123 -10.74 5.98 -5.01
C LEU A 123 -12.00 5.14 -4.70
N PRO A 124 -12.96 5.08 -5.64
CA PRO A 124 -14.21 4.33 -5.47
C PRO A 124 -14.04 2.81 -5.59
#